data_AF-A0A9Q1N771-F1
#
_entry.id   AF-A0A9Q1N771-F1
#
_cell.length_a   1.000
_cell.length_b   1.000
_cell.length_c   1.000
_cell.angle_alpha   90.00
_cell.angle_beta   90.00
_cell.angle_gamma   90.00
#
_symmetry.space_group_name_H-M   'P 1'
#
loop_
_entity.id
_entity.type
_entity.pdbx_description
1 polymer ?
#
loop_
_entity_poly.entity_id
_entity_poly.type
_entity_poly.pdbx_seq_one_letter_code
_entity_poly.pdbx_strand_id
1 'polypeptide(L)'
;MYEAHFGIPMAGAVLNAVNVRLNADTIAFLLGHCSAAVVMVDQEFFLLAEEALTILENKSKGKSNRPLLIVIAEKNCDPTPVQYALEKGAVEFEKFLETGDPDFSWKPPQDEWQSIALGYTSGTTASPKGVVLHHRGAYCWKFAFGGEVTANAVYSAIAHLGVTHFSAAPVVLNTIVNAPKEETILPLPRLVHVSTKHCCPSTLCTWKPEWDLLPTDLQARLNARQGVRYVSLEHLDVVSPTDMTPVLADGKTMGEIVFRAILEISVVARPDEQWGESPCAFVTLNPDVKETDPQQLAEDIMKFSRSKMPKYWVPKLVFFGPFPMTTTGKIQKHLLREKAKEMGPMKKS
;
A
#
# COMPACT_ATOMS: atom_id res chain seq x y z
N MET A 1 -10.17 15.04 8.70
CA MET A 1 -9.37 13.90 8.14
C MET A 1 -9.14 13.97 6.62
N TYR A 2 -10.10 14.43 5.81
CA TYR A 2 -9.92 14.57 4.34
C TYR A 2 -8.77 15.52 3.97
N GLU A 3 -8.71 16.69 4.62
CA GLU A 3 -7.67 17.71 4.39
C GLU A 3 -6.24 17.18 4.56
N ALA A 4 -6.02 16.31 5.56
CA ALA A 4 -4.71 15.70 5.81
C ALA A 4 -4.19 14.88 4.62
N HIS A 5 -5.08 14.35 3.76
CA HIS A 5 -4.68 13.61 2.56
C HIS A 5 -4.05 14.51 1.48
N PHE A 6 -4.28 15.81 1.55
CA PHE A 6 -3.68 16.80 0.65
C PHE A 6 -2.59 17.58 1.37
N GLY A 7 -2.86 18.09 2.57
CA GLY A 7 -1.94 18.93 3.33
C GLY A 7 -0.61 18.23 3.65
N ILE A 8 -0.63 16.94 4.03
CA ILE A 8 0.58 16.19 4.40
C ILE A 8 1.49 15.99 3.17
N PRO A 9 1.00 15.47 2.03
CA PRO A 9 1.78 15.46 0.78
C PRO A 9 2.23 16.85 0.33
N MET A 10 1.39 17.87 0.52
CA MET A 10 1.76 19.24 0.17
C MET A 10 2.92 19.78 1.02
N ALA A 11 3.00 19.38 2.28
CA ALA A 11 4.14 19.68 3.14
C ALA A 11 5.39 18.82 2.83
N GLY A 12 5.33 17.89 1.86
CA GLY A 12 6.42 16.98 1.51
C GLY A 12 6.57 15.79 2.46
N ALA A 13 5.56 15.53 3.30
CA ALA A 13 5.55 14.41 4.23
C ALA A 13 4.82 13.18 3.64
N VAL A 14 5.08 12.00 4.23
CA VAL A 14 4.47 10.73 3.81
C VAL A 14 3.28 10.42 4.69
N LEU A 15 2.10 10.29 4.10
CA LEU A 15 0.88 9.95 4.82
C LEU A 15 0.83 8.46 5.16
N ASN A 16 0.60 8.11 6.43
CA ASN A 16 0.32 6.74 6.85
C ASN A 16 -1.06 6.64 7.50
N ALA A 17 -2.06 6.15 6.75
CA ALA A 17 -3.41 5.96 7.28
C ALA A 17 -3.47 4.67 8.10
N VAL A 18 -3.82 4.79 9.39
CA VAL A 18 -3.93 3.66 10.32
C VAL A 18 -5.40 3.34 10.58
N ASN A 19 -5.75 2.05 10.53
CA ASN A 19 -7.10 1.60 10.81
C ASN A 19 -7.38 1.64 12.32
N VAL A 20 -8.39 2.40 12.72
CA VAL A 20 -8.80 2.57 14.12
C VAL A 20 -9.33 1.29 14.78
N ARG A 21 -9.65 0.24 14.01
CA ARG A 21 -10.08 -1.06 14.52
C ARG A 21 -8.91 -1.95 14.99
N LEU A 22 -7.67 -1.50 14.80
CA LEU A 22 -6.48 -2.21 15.28
C LEU A 22 -6.31 -1.98 16.79
N ASN A 23 -5.70 -2.95 17.47
CA ASN A 23 -5.34 -2.79 18.87
C ASN A 23 -4.08 -1.91 19.06
N ALA A 24 -3.89 -1.42 20.29
CA ALA A 24 -2.80 -0.51 20.64
C ALA A 24 -1.40 -1.09 20.32
N ASP A 25 -1.17 -2.37 20.59
CA ASP A 25 0.11 -3.03 20.26
C ASP A 25 0.45 -3.00 18.77
N THR A 26 -0.54 -3.26 17.92
CA THR A 26 -0.36 -3.24 16.47
C THR A 26 -0.07 -1.81 16.02
N ILE A 27 -0.85 -0.84 16.49
CA ILE A 27 -0.64 0.58 16.17
C ILE A 27 0.76 1.03 16.63
N ALA A 28 1.18 0.67 17.84
CA ALA A 28 2.51 0.97 18.36
C ALA A 28 3.63 0.41 17.48
N PHE A 29 3.48 -0.84 17.01
CA PHE A 29 4.40 -1.43 16.05
C PHE A 29 4.43 -0.62 14.73
N LEU A 30 3.27 -0.23 14.19
CA LEU A 30 3.21 0.54 12.94
C LEU A 30 3.91 1.90 13.08
N LEU A 31 3.62 2.64 14.16
CA LEU A 31 4.19 3.95 14.45
C LEU A 31 5.71 3.88 14.63
N GLY A 32 6.20 2.88 15.36
CA GLY A 32 7.63 2.65 15.54
C GLY A 32 8.32 2.24 14.24
N HIS A 33 7.73 1.32 13.49
CA HIS A 33 8.30 0.82 12.24
C HIS A 33 8.38 1.90 11.16
N CYS A 34 7.39 2.79 11.05
CA CYS A 34 7.46 3.91 10.11
C CYS A 34 8.24 5.11 10.65
N SER A 35 8.72 5.08 11.90
CA SER A 35 9.35 6.23 12.57
C SER A 35 8.47 7.48 12.49
N ALA A 36 7.20 7.36 12.90
CA ALA A 36 6.23 8.45 12.83
C ALA A 36 6.76 9.71 13.53
N ALA A 37 6.70 10.86 12.83
CA ALA A 37 7.05 12.16 13.40
C ALA A 37 5.84 12.91 13.97
N VAL A 38 4.65 12.67 13.40
CA VAL A 38 3.37 13.27 13.80
C VAL A 38 2.29 12.20 13.79
N VAL A 39 1.40 12.23 14.77
CA VAL A 39 0.19 11.42 14.87
C VAL A 39 -1.01 12.36 14.97
N MET A 40 -1.93 12.24 14.01
CA MET A 40 -3.21 12.95 14.04
C MET A 40 -4.31 11.94 14.39
N VAL A 41 -5.13 12.25 15.38
CA VAL A 41 -6.17 11.33 15.87
C VAL A 41 -7.46 12.08 16.17
N ASP A 42 -8.59 11.45 15.87
CA ASP A 42 -9.89 11.94 16.31
C ASP A 42 -10.04 11.77 17.83
N GLN A 43 -10.70 12.72 18.49
CA GLN A 43 -10.92 12.68 19.93
C GLN A 43 -11.54 11.36 20.44
N GLU A 44 -12.38 10.68 19.65
CA GLU A 44 -12.98 9.40 20.02
C GLU A 44 -11.94 8.28 20.20
N PHE A 45 -10.85 8.33 19.43
CA PHE A 45 -9.80 7.30 19.42
C PHE A 45 -8.53 7.73 20.17
N PHE A 46 -8.58 8.85 20.90
CA PHE A 46 -7.41 9.39 21.58
C PHE A 46 -6.81 8.39 22.59
N LEU A 47 -7.64 7.72 23.40
CA LEU A 47 -7.17 6.78 24.42
C LEU A 47 -6.40 5.60 23.79
N LEU A 48 -6.89 5.09 22.66
CA LEU A 48 -6.22 4.04 21.90
C LEU A 48 -4.85 4.51 21.36
N ALA A 49 -4.78 5.74 20.85
CA ALA A 49 -3.53 6.33 20.40
C ALA A 49 -2.54 6.55 21.56
N GLU A 50 -3.01 7.02 22.72
CA GLU A 50 -2.15 7.20 23.89
C GLU A 50 -1.61 5.87 24.43
N GLU A 51 -2.43 4.82 24.47
CA GLU A 51 -1.99 3.48 24.84
C GLU A 51 -0.88 2.99 23.88
N ALA A 52 -1.08 3.16 22.57
CA ALA A 52 -0.09 2.79 21.57
C ALA A 52 1.23 3.57 21.71
N LEU A 53 1.16 4.88 21.98
CA LEU A 53 2.34 5.72 22.21
C LEU A 53 3.09 5.31 23.49
N THR A 54 2.37 4.97 24.55
CA THR A 54 2.96 4.48 25.80
C THR A 54 3.71 3.15 25.57
N ILE A 55 3.11 2.23 24.80
CA ILE A 55 3.76 0.98 24.40
C ILE A 55 5.05 1.26 23.60
N LEU A 56 5.00 2.22 22.67
CA LEU A 56 6.15 2.62 21.85
C LEU A 56 7.30 3.19 22.71
N GLU A 57 7.00 4.06 23.67
CA GLU A 57 7.98 4.64 24.59
C GLU A 57 8.66 3.59 25.45
N ASN A 58 7.86 2.69 26.05
CA ASN A 58 8.37 1.61 26.88
C ASN A 58 9.33 0.68 26.10
N LYS A 59 9.03 0.41 24.82
CA LYS A 59 9.89 -0.40 23.94
C LYS A 59 11.18 0.33 23.53
N SER A 60 11.21 1.66 23.58
CA SER A 60 12.32 2.49 23.07
C SER A 60 13.44 2.76 24.09
N LYS A 61 13.41 2.14 25.28
CA LYS A 61 14.45 2.20 26.33
C LYS A 61 14.99 3.61 26.63
N GLY A 62 14.11 4.63 26.64
CA GLY A 62 14.46 6.00 27.01
C GLY A 62 15.03 6.89 25.90
N LYS A 63 15.09 6.43 24.64
CA LYS A 63 15.24 7.34 23.49
C LYS A 63 13.88 7.98 23.21
N SER A 64 13.67 9.19 23.72
CA SER A 64 12.45 9.96 23.48
C SER A 64 12.41 10.41 22.02
N ASN A 65 11.61 9.72 21.22
CA ASN A 65 11.16 10.21 19.91
C ASN A 65 9.65 10.03 19.82
N ARG A 66 8.93 10.54 20.83
CA ARG A 66 7.47 10.56 20.82
C ARG A 66 7.02 11.50 19.69
N PRO A 67 6.17 11.06 18.76
CA PRO A 67 5.67 11.94 17.70
C PRO A 67 4.86 13.10 18.28
N LEU A 68 4.83 14.21 17.55
CA LEU A 68 3.88 15.30 17.81
C LEU A 68 2.46 14.74 17.72
N LEU A 69 1.66 14.97 18.76
CA LEU A 69 0.28 14.48 18.82
C LEU A 69 -0.68 15.63 18.52
N ILE A 70 -1.53 15.43 17.51
CA ILE A 70 -2.57 16.37 17.11
C ILE A 70 -3.91 15.69 17.33
N VAL A 71 -4.77 16.31 18.14
CA VAL A 71 -6.12 15.81 18.41
C VAL A 71 -7.15 16.63 17.63
N ILE A 72 -8.04 15.95 16.92
CA ILE A 72 -9.14 16.55 16.16
C ILE A 72 -10.36 16.55 17.07
N ALA A 73 -10.83 17.74 17.44
CA ALA A 73 -11.97 17.93 18.31
C ALA A 73 -13.24 18.23 17.50
N GLU A 74 -14.38 17.70 17.93
CA GLU A 74 -15.69 17.96 17.32
C GLU A 74 -16.58 18.68 18.33
N LYS A 75 -17.16 19.82 17.92
CA LYS A 75 -17.91 20.72 18.83
C LYS A 75 -19.13 20.05 19.48
N ASN A 76 -19.68 19.03 18.83
CA ASN A 76 -20.89 18.33 19.28
C ASN A 76 -20.58 17.05 20.08
N CYS A 77 -19.31 16.75 20.31
CA CYS A 77 -18.87 15.57 21.05
C CYS A 77 -18.45 15.92 22.48
N ASP A 78 -18.32 14.91 23.34
CA ASP A 78 -17.82 15.09 24.71
C ASP A 78 -16.42 15.74 24.68
N PRO A 79 -16.19 16.87 25.38
CA PRO A 79 -14.89 17.54 25.41
C PRO A 79 -13.87 16.84 26.31
N THR A 80 -14.28 15.89 27.15
CA THR A 80 -13.42 15.23 28.14
C THR A 80 -12.16 14.59 27.53
N PRO A 81 -12.25 13.81 26.43
CA PRO A 81 -11.06 13.24 25.78
C PRO A 81 -10.09 14.29 25.26
N VAL A 82 -10.59 15.42 24.74
CA VAL A 82 -9.77 16.52 24.23
C VAL A 82 -9.05 17.24 25.36
N GLN A 83 -9.74 17.52 26.47
CA GLN A 83 -9.13 18.16 27.64
C GLN A 83 -7.97 17.31 28.18
N TYR A 84 -8.22 16.01 28.35
CA TYR A 84 -7.20 15.07 28.76
C TYR A 84 -6.04 14.99 27.75
N ALA A 85 -6.33 15.01 26.44
CA ALA A 85 -5.31 15.06 25.41
C ALA A 85 -4.39 16.28 25.51
N LEU A 86 -4.96 17.46 25.76
CA LEU A 86 -4.22 18.71 25.93
C LEU A 86 -3.32 18.67 27.18
N GLU A 87 -3.80 18.09 28.29
CA GLU A 87 -2.98 17.88 29.50
C GLU A 87 -1.77 16.97 29.25
N LYS A 88 -1.90 16.03 28.30
CA LYS A 88 -0.82 15.14 27.85
C LYS A 88 0.10 15.76 26.81
N GLY A 89 -0.08 17.04 26.49
CA GLY A 89 0.76 17.79 25.55
C GLY A 89 0.38 17.62 24.09
N ALA A 90 -0.82 17.12 23.78
CA ALA A 90 -1.35 17.18 22.42
C ALA A 90 -1.67 18.62 22.01
N VAL A 91 -1.65 18.89 20.71
CA VAL A 91 -2.12 20.15 20.12
C VAL A 91 -3.48 19.90 19.48
N GLU A 92 -4.45 20.78 19.72
CA GLU A 92 -5.75 20.70 19.05
C GLU A 92 -5.60 21.11 17.58
N PHE A 93 -6.30 20.42 16.68
CA PHE A 93 -6.14 20.54 15.23
C PHE A 93 -6.40 21.95 14.69
N GLU A 94 -7.50 22.61 15.07
CA GLU A 94 -7.80 23.97 14.60
C GLU A 94 -6.74 24.98 15.07
N LYS A 95 -6.30 24.87 16.32
CA LYS A 95 -5.17 25.67 16.83
C LYS A 95 -3.85 25.38 16.12
N PHE A 96 -3.63 24.13 15.70
CA PHE A 96 -2.47 23.79 14.88
C PHE A 96 -2.56 24.46 13.50
N LEU A 97 -3.74 24.50 12.88
CA LEU A 97 -3.95 25.17 11.59
C LEU A 97 -3.72 26.69 11.67
N GLU A 98 -4.07 27.34 12.79
CA GLU A 98 -3.80 28.77 13.02
C GLU A 98 -2.29 29.12 12.96
N THR A 99 -1.41 28.14 13.14
CA THR A 99 0.05 28.35 13.00
C THR A 99 0.53 28.31 11.55
N GLY A 100 -0.32 27.88 10.62
CA GLY A 100 -0.02 27.76 9.20
C GLY A 100 -0.16 29.07 8.44
N ASP A 101 0.45 29.13 7.26
CA ASP A 101 0.30 30.23 6.31
C ASP A 101 -0.80 29.87 5.29
N PRO A 102 -1.96 30.57 5.28
CA PRO A 102 -3.03 30.31 4.31
C PRO A 102 -2.61 30.64 2.87
N ASP A 103 -1.62 31.52 2.69
CA ASP A 103 -1.06 31.91 1.40
C ASP A 103 0.17 31.07 1.02
N PHE A 104 0.41 29.96 1.74
CA PHE A 104 1.54 29.08 1.47
C PHE A 104 1.56 28.61 0.01
N SER A 105 2.55 29.09 -0.73
CA SER A 105 2.77 28.70 -2.12
C SER A 105 3.37 27.30 -2.20
N TRP A 106 2.50 26.30 -2.14
CA TRP A 106 2.87 24.90 -2.33
C TRP A 106 3.68 24.67 -3.62
N LYS A 107 4.62 23.73 -3.57
CA LYS A 107 5.44 23.32 -4.72
C LYS A 107 5.22 21.84 -5.03
N PRO A 108 5.05 21.47 -6.31
CA PRO A 108 4.96 20.06 -6.70
C PRO A 108 6.22 19.29 -6.29
N PRO A 109 6.10 17.97 -6.08
CA PRO A 109 7.25 17.13 -5.77
C PRO A 109 8.30 17.27 -6.87
N GLN A 110 9.58 17.38 -6.48
CA GLN A 110 10.68 17.52 -7.44
C GLN A 110 10.90 16.23 -8.25
N ASP A 111 10.49 15.10 -7.68
CA ASP A 111 10.58 13.78 -8.30
C ASP A 111 9.29 13.01 -8.02
N GLU A 112 8.61 12.57 -9.08
CA GLU A 112 7.37 11.79 -9.02
C GLU A 112 7.55 10.40 -8.37
N TRP A 113 8.81 9.97 -8.15
CA TRP A 113 9.17 8.76 -7.44
C TRP A 113 9.33 8.96 -5.92
N GLN A 114 9.22 10.18 -5.42
CA GLN A 114 9.17 10.44 -3.98
C GLN A 114 7.93 9.80 -3.35
N SER A 115 8.11 9.29 -2.13
CA SER A 115 7.04 8.68 -1.34
C SER A 115 5.96 9.70 -1.00
N ILE A 116 4.71 9.33 -1.23
CA ILE A 116 3.53 10.15 -0.86
C ILE A 116 2.73 9.50 0.26
N ALA A 117 2.68 8.17 0.27
CA ALA A 117 1.90 7.41 1.24
C ALA A 117 2.58 6.11 1.63
N LEU A 118 2.27 5.65 2.84
CA LEU A 118 2.62 4.36 3.39
C LEU A 118 1.32 3.69 3.85
N GLY A 119 1.14 2.42 3.51
CA GLY A 119 0.02 1.62 4.00
C GLY A 119 0.52 0.27 4.51
N TYR A 120 -0.07 -0.24 5.57
CA TYR A 120 0.32 -1.54 6.11
C TYR A 120 -0.65 -2.65 5.70
N THR A 121 -0.10 -3.79 5.30
CA THR A 121 -0.89 -5.00 5.05
C THR A 121 -1.30 -5.65 6.37
N SER A 122 -2.48 -6.30 6.40
CA SER A 122 -3.06 -6.92 7.60
C SER A 122 -2.26 -8.12 8.15
N GLY A 123 -1.21 -8.58 7.45
CA GLY A 123 -0.26 -9.52 8.01
C GLY A 123 -0.84 -10.92 8.31
N THR A 124 -1.66 -11.49 7.42
CA THR A 124 -2.31 -12.80 7.64
C THR A 124 -1.35 -13.97 7.82
N THR A 125 -0.06 -13.82 7.52
CA THR A 125 0.97 -14.87 7.60
C THR A 125 2.27 -14.45 8.33
N ALA A 126 2.43 -13.17 8.70
CA ALA A 126 3.61 -12.59 9.37
C ALA A 126 3.33 -11.15 9.86
N SER A 127 4.31 -10.50 10.50
CA SER A 127 4.22 -9.08 10.89
C SER A 127 3.78 -8.17 9.73
N PRO A 128 2.96 -7.13 9.98
CA PRO A 128 2.51 -6.19 8.96
C PRO A 128 3.66 -5.62 8.12
N LYS A 129 3.49 -5.60 6.80
CA LYS A 129 4.48 -5.06 5.86
C LYS A 129 4.06 -3.67 5.39
N GLY A 130 4.98 -2.71 5.48
CA GLY A 130 4.80 -1.36 4.96
C GLY A 130 4.92 -1.33 3.44
N VAL A 131 3.84 -0.95 2.77
CA VAL A 131 3.76 -0.72 1.33
C VAL A 131 3.92 0.77 1.09
N VAL A 132 5.05 1.15 0.51
CA VAL A 132 5.34 2.55 0.19
C VAL A 132 4.85 2.84 -1.23
N LEU A 133 4.09 3.91 -1.37
CA LEU A 133 3.61 4.44 -2.64
C LEU A 133 4.32 5.76 -2.94
N HIS A 134 4.71 5.95 -4.19
CA HIS A 134 5.25 7.21 -4.68
C HIS A 134 4.19 8.05 -5.40
N HIS A 135 4.44 9.35 -5.59
CA HIS A 135 3.48 10.29 -6.19
C HIS A 135 2.92 9.81 -7.54
N ARG A 136 3.77 9.33 -8.46
CA ARG A 136 3.32 8.76 -9.74
C ARG A 136 2.42 7.54 -9.55
N GLY A 137 2.76 6.65 -8.62
CA GLY A 137 1.97 5.47 -8.31
C GLY A 137 0.60 5.85 -7.78
N ALA A 138 0.56 6.75 -6.81
CA ALA A 138 -0.67 7.32 -6.26
C ALA A 138 -1.52 8.05 -7.30
N TYR A 139 -0.91 8.82 -8.21
CA TYR A 139 -1.61 9.57 -9.26
C TYR A 139 -2.21 8.66 -10.33
N CYS A 140 -1.46 7.64 -10.75
CA CYS A 140 -1.98 6.61 -11.66
C CYS A 140 -3.10 5.77 -11.03
N TRP A 141 -3.30 5.91 -9.71
CA TRP A 141 -4.33 5.22 -8.95
C TRP A 141 -5.45 6.17 -8.54
N LYS A 142 -6.63 5.60 -8.30
CA LYS A 142 -7.71 6.28 -7.59
C LYS A 142 -7.87 5.62 -6.22
N PHE A 143 -7.60 6.37 -5.15
CA PHE A 143 -7.83 5.89 -3.79
C PHE A 143 -9.32 5.80 -3.49
N ALA A 144 -9.71 4.75 -2.75
CA ALA A 144 -11.06 4.56 -2.24
C ALA A 144 -11.00 4.49 -0.71
N PHE A 145 -11.84 5.30 -0.05
CA PHE A 145 -11.97 5.32 1.41
C PHE A 145 -13.08 4.35 1.87
N GLY A 146 -12.88 3.71 3.02
CA GLY A 146 -13.83 2.77 3.60
C GLY A 146 -14.24 3.21 5.00
N GLY A 147 -15.53 3.50 5.18
CA GLY A 147 -16.18 3.62 6.48
C GLY A 147 -16.95 2.34 6.83
N GLU A 148 -17.77 2.41 7.88
CA GLU A 148 -18.79 1.39 8.13
C GLU A 148 -19.87 1.45 7.04
N VAL A 149 -20.22 0.30 6.46
CA VAL A 149 -21.13 0.22 5.32
C VAL A 149 -22.32 -0.65 5.68
N THR A 150 -23.49 -0.03 5.83
CA THR A 150 -24.78 -0.72 5.96
C THR A 150 -25.57 -0.61 4.66
N ALA A 151 -26.50 -1.54 4.41
CA ALA A 151 -27.33 -1.49 3.20
C ALA A 151 -28.17 -0.20 3.17
N ASN A 152 -28.81 0.15 4.28
CA ASN A 152 -29.61 1.38 4.40
C ASN A 152 -28.80 2.64 4.08
N ALA A 153 -27.58 2.76 4.62
CA ALA A 153 -26.72 3.90 4.34
C ALA A 153 -26.35 3.99 2.84
N VAL A 154 -26.11 2.85 2.19
CA VAL A 154 -25.81 2.80 0.75
C VAL A 154 -27.02 3.20 -0.09
N TYR A 155 -28.22 2.64 0.19
CA TYR A 155 -29.44 3.00 -0.53
C TYR A 155 -29.80 4.47 -0.33
N SER A 156 -29.68 4.99 0.90
CA SER A 156 -29.90 6.40 1.23
C SER A 156 -28.94 7.32 0.48
N ALA A 157 -27.64 7.00 0.48
CA ALA A 157 -26.64 7.74 -0.27
C ALA A 157 -26.96 7.74 -1.78
N ILE A 158 -27.33 6.60 -2.34
CA ILE A 158 -27.74 6.51 -3.74
C ILE A 158 -28.96 7.39 -4.01
N ALA A 159 -29.98 7.31 -3.18
CA ALA A 159 -31.23 8.02 -3.41
C ALA A 159 -31.03 9.54 -3.36
N HIS A 160 -30.36 10.01 -2.32
CA HIS A 160 -30.34 11.42 -1.94
C HIS A 160 -29.11 12.20 -2.43
N LEU A 161 -27.95 11.54 -2.65
CA LEU A 161 -26.70 12.23 -2.99
C LEU A 161 -26.36 12.24 -4.48
N GLY A 162 -27.30 11.87 -5.35
CA GLY A 162 -27.06 11.93 -6.79
C GLY A 162 -26.07 10.87 -7.32
N VAL A 163 -25.83 9.78 -6.57
CA VAL A 163 -24.84 8.76 -6.97
C VAL A 163 -25.21 8.15 -8.32
N THR A 164 -24.25 8.18 -9.26
CA THR A 164 -24.36 7.57 -10.59
C THR A 164 -23.40 6.38 -10.78
N HIS A 165 -22.34 6.31 -9.97
CA HIS A 165 -21.32 5.26 -10.02
C HIS A 165 -20.98 4.80 -8.60
N PHE A 166 -20.90 3.48 -8.40
CA PHE A 166 -20.64 2.87 -7.11
C PHE A 166 -19.70 1.68 -7.28
N SER A 167 -18.69 1.58 -6.41
CA SER A 167 -17.77 0.45 -6.38
C SER A 167 -17.67 -0.10 -4.97
N ALA A 168 -17.80 -1.41 -4.81
CA ALA A 168 -17.72 -2.04 -3.49
C ALA A 168 -17.14 -3.45 -3.53
N ALA A 169 -16.67 -3.92 -2.37
CA ALA A 169 -16.20 -5.29 -2.22
C ALA A 169 -17.35 -6.29 -2.43
N PRO A 170 -17.06 -7.52 -2.90
CA PRO A 170 -18.09 -8.55 -3.11
C PRO A 170 -18.98 -8.77 -1.89
N VAL A 171 -18.41 -8.73 -0.68
CA VAL A 171 -19.17 -8.86 0.58
C VAL A 171 -20.21 -7.75 0.75
N VAL A 172 -19.86 -6.50 0.44
CA VAL A 172 -20.77 -5.35 0.55
C VAL A 172 -21.87 -5.44 -0.52
N LEU A 173 -21.52 -5.82 -1.75
CA LEU A 173 -22.49 -6.04 -2.82
C LEU A 173 -23.49 -7.14 -2.44
N ASN A 174 -22.99 -8.24 -1.86
CA ASN A 174 -23.85 -9.32 -1.38
C ASN A 174 -24.77 -8.87 -0.25
N THR A 175 -24.28 -8.05 0.69
CA THR A 175 -25.11 -7.45 1.74
C THR A 175 -26.22 -6.58 1.17
N ILE A 176 -25.93 -5.73 0.18
CA ILE A 176 -26.91 -4.83 -0.45
C ILE A 176 -28.00 -5.62 -1.20
N VAL A 177 -27.60 -6.68 -1.93
CA VAL A 177 -28.53 -7.51 -2.73
C VAL A 177 -29.50 -8.29 -1.85
N ASN A 178 -29.04 -8.75 -0.67
CA ASN A 178 -29.86 -9.53 0.26
C ASN A 178 -30.47 -8.70 1.39
N ALA A 179 -30.42 -7.37 1.30
CA ALA A 179 -30.93 -6.48 2.33
C ALA A 179 -32.46 -6.63 2.49
N PRO A 180 -32.99 -6.59 3.73
CA PRO A 180 -34.42 -6.65 3.98
C PRO A 180 -35.11 -5.38 3.45
N LYS A 181 -36.39 -5.47 3.08
CA LYS A 181 -37.10 -4.37 2.37
C LYS A 181 -37.07 -3.06 3.16
N GLU A 182 -37.09 -3.15 4.49
CA GLU A 182 -37.05 -2.04 5.44
C GLU A 182 -35.73 -1.26 5.37
N GLU A 183 -34.66 -1.89 4.90
CA GLU A 183 -33.35 -1.29 4.70
C GLU A 183 -33.09 -0.87 3.24
N THR A 184 -34.03 -1.13 2.33
CA THR A 184 -33.88 -0.78 0.90
C THR A 184 -34.66 0.47 0.53
N ILE A 185 -34.18 1.21 -0.46
CA ILE A 185 -34.92 2.28 -1.14
C ILE A 185 -35.08 1.87 -2.59
N LEU A 186 -36.22 1.26 -2.93
CA LEU A 186 -36.53 0.77 -4.27
C LEU A 186 -37.91 1.29 -4.73
N PRO A 187 -38.09 1.61 -6.03
CA PRO A 187 -37.05 1.64 -7.07
C PRO A 187 -36.04 2.77 -6.83
N LEU A 188 -34.80 2.59 -7.31
CA LEU A 188 -33.79 3.64 -7.25
C LEU A 188 -34.21 4.83 -8.12
N PRO A 189 -33.91 6.09 -7.72
CA PRO A 189 -34.35 7.27 -8.46
C PRO A 189 -33.61 7.49 -9.78
N ARG A 190 -32.54 6.72 -10.04
CA ARG A 190 -31.76 6.78 -11.27
C ARG A 190 -30.99 5.47 -11.51
N LEU A 191 -30.49 5.31 -12.72
CA LEU A 191 -29.55 4.25 -13.04
C LEU A 191 -28.22 4.50 -12.31
N VAL A 192 -27.69 3.45 -11.68
CA VAL A 192 -26.39 3.47 -11.00
C VAL A 192 -25.51 2.39 -11.59
N HIS A 193 -24.33 2.78 -12.07
CA HIS A 193 -23.33 1.86 -12.58
C HIS A 193 -22.53 1.27 -11.41
N VAL A 194 -22.64 -0.04 -11.22
CA VAL A 194 -22.00 -0.76 -10.12
C VAL A 194 -20.80 -1.57 -10.61
N SER A 195 -19.64 -1.37 -9.99
CA SER A 195 -18.43 -2.17 -10.23
C SER A 195 -18.00 -2.96 -9.00
N THR A 196 -17.51 -4.18 -9.22
CA THR A 196 -16.90 -4.99 -8.16
C THR A 196 -15.48 -4.50 -7.88
N LYS A 197 -15.13 -4.31 -6.60
CA LYS A 197 -13.80 -3.83 -6.19
C LYS A 197 -12.70 -4.74 -6.74
N HIS A 198 -11.69 -4.10 -7.33
CA HIS A 198 -10.57 -4.69 -8.06
C HIS A 198 -9.63 -5.53 -7.17
N CYS A 199 -8.95 -6.51 -7.77
CA CYS A 199 -7.80 -7.16 -7.17
C CYS A 199 -6.61 -6.18 -7.20
N CYS A 200 -6.14 -5.72 -6.04
CA CYS A 200 -5.01 -4.80 -5.92
C CYS A 200 -3.78 -5.25 -6.75
N PRO A 201 -2.83 -4.35 -7.05
CA PRO A 201 -2.76 -3.35 -8.16
C PRO A 201 -3.15 -3.76 -9.58
N SER A 202 -3.66 -4.96 -9.78
CA SER A 202 -3.18 -5.72 -10.93
C SER A 202 -4.16 -5.69 -12.08
N THR A 203 -5.43 -5.92 -11.75
CA THR A 203 -6.46 -6.21 -12.72
C THR A 203 -7.78 -5.54 -12.37
N LEU A 204 -8.53 -5.20 -13.41
CA LEU A 204 -9.89 -4.73 -13.33
C LEU A 204 -10.80 -5.47 -14.31
N CYS A 205 -12.10 -5.24 -14.18
CA CYS A 205 -13.09 -5.55 -15.20
C CYS A 205 -13.35 -4.31 -16.03
N THR A 206 -12.96 -4.32 -17.31
CA THR A 206 -13.39 -3.26 -18.24
C THR A 206 -14.68 -3.71 -18.88
N TRP A 207 -15.74 -2.93 -18.65
CA TRP A 207 -16.99 -3.09 -19.38
C TRP A 207 -16.75 -2.89 -20.87
N LYS A 208 -17.34 -3.76 -21.69
CA LYS A 208 -17.25 -3.64 -23.14
C LYS A 208 -18.61 -3.24 -23.73
N PRO A 209 -18.70 -2.26 -24.65
CA PRO A 209 -19.98 -1.80 -25.18
C PRO A 209 -20.85 -2.91 -25.79
N GLU A 210 -20.24 -3.96 -26.34
CA GLU A 210 -21.00 -5.11 -26.86
C GLU A 210 -21.79 -5.87 -25.78
N TRP A 211 -21.47 -5.69 -24.49
CA TRP A 211 -22.19 -6.31 -23.38
C TRP A 211 -23.53 -5.63 -23.11
N ASP A 212 -23.74 -4.40 -23.56
CA ASP A 212 -25.00 -3.67 -23.38
C ASP A 212 -26.19 -4.39 -24.03
N LEU A 213 -25.91 -5.21 -25.06
CA LEU A 213 -26.92 -5.99 -25.80
C LEU A 213 -27.16 -7.38 -25.19
N LEU A 214 -26.41 -7.78 -24.17
CA LEU A 214 -26.53 -9.10 -23.55
C LEU A 214 -27.63 -9.11 -22.48
N PRO A 215 -28.23 -10.27 -22.20
CA PRO A 215 -29.12 -10.44 -21.04
C PRO A 215 -28.45 -10.01 -19.72
N THR A 216 -29.23 -9.44 -18.79
CA THR A 216 -28.74 -8.86 -17.53
C THR A 216 -27.97 -9.87 -16.65
N ASP A 217 -28.37 -11.14 -16.65
CA ASP A 217 -27.68 -12.21 -15.93
C ASP A 217 -26.27 -12.47 -16.50
N LEU A 218 -26.14 -12.43 -17.83
CA LEU A 218 -24.86 -12.59 -18.50
C LEU A 218 -23.96 -11.36 -18.31
N GLN A 219 -24.55 -10.16 -18.38
CA GLN A 219 -23.90 -8.90 -18.03
C GLN A 219 -23.29 -8.96 -16.62
N ALA A 220 -24.06 -9.39 -15.61
CA ALA A 220 -23.59 -9.52 -14.23
C ALA A 220 -22.43 -10.52 -14.11
N ARG A 221 -22.53 -11.68 -14.79
CA ARG A 221 -21.47 -12.69 -14.81
C ARG A 221 -20.18 -12.19 -15.47
N LEU A 222 -20.28 -11.37 -16.51
CA LEU A 222 -19.12 -10.77 -17.18
C LEU A 222 -18.50 -9.68 -16.31
N ASN A 223 -19.33 -8.84 -15.66
CA ASN A 223 -18.88 -7.77 -14.77
C ASN A 223 -18.16 -8.30 -13.51
N ALA A 224 -18.46 -9.52 -13.08
CA ALA A 224 -17.78 -10.18 -11.96
C ALA A 224 -16.34 -10.65 -12.30
N ARG A 225 -15.97 -10.72 -13.58
CA ARG A 225 -14.63 -11.16 -13.99
C ARG A 225 -13.56 -10.14 -13.62
N GLN A 226 -12.32 -10.60 -13.50
CA GLN A 226 -11.14 -9.76 -13.38
C GLN A 226 -10.11 -10.25 -14.41
N GLY A 227 -9.23 -9.38 -14.89
CA GLY A 227 -8.14 -9.82 -15.78
C GLY A 227 -7.62 -8.77 -16.76
N VAL A 228 -8.31 -7.64 -16.93
CA VAL A 228 -7.77 -6.54 -17.72
C VAL A 228 -6.72 -5.84 -16.88
N ARG A 229 -5.47 -5.88 -17.34
CA ARG A 229 -4.36 -5.19 -16.67
C ARG A 229 -4.60 -3.68 -16.58
N TYR A 230 -4.16 -3.07 -15.48
CA TYR A 230 -4.09 -1.61 -15.41
C TYR A 230 -3.11 -1.07 -16.44
N VAL A 231 -3.35 0.17 -16.91
CA VAL A 231 -2.45 0.82 -17.89
C VAL A 231 -1.02 1.00 -17.36
N SER A 232 -0.88 1.06 -16.03
CA SER A 232 0.41 1.15 -15.34
C SER A 232 1.14 -0.19 -15.22
N LEU A 233 0.53 -1.30 -15.63
CA LEU A 233 1.10 -2.63 -15.53
C LEU A 233 1.62 -3.09 -16.90
N GLU A 234 2.95 -3.17 -17.04
CA GLU A 234 3.62 -3.47 -18.32
C GLU A 234 3.26 -4.87 -18.85
N HIS A 235 3.13 -5.87 -17.97
CA HIS A 235 2.81 -7.24 -18.34
C HIS A 235 2.12 -7.98 -17.20
N LEU A 236 1.16 -8.81 -17.58
CA LEU A 236 0.37 -9.68 -16.73
C LEU A 236 0.13 -10.96 -17.53
N ASP A 237 0.40 -12.12 -16.94
CA ASP A 237 0.02 -13.40 -17.52
C ASP A 237 -0.53 -14.34 -16.45
N VAL A 238 -1.20 -15.41 -16.88
CA VAL A 238 -1.59 -16.54 -16.03
C VAL A 238 -0.83 -17.75 -16.51
N VAL A 239 -0.01 -18.34 -15.65
CA VAL A 239 0.90 -19.43 -16.04
C VAL A 239 0.62 -20.70 -15.26
N SER A 240 0.94 -21.86 -15.84
CA SER A 240 0.85 -23.12 -15.13
C SER A 240 1.89 -23.18 -13.99
N PRO A 241 1.52 -23.61 -12.77
CA PRO A 241 2.45 -23.67 -11.64
C PRO A 241 3.55 -24.72 -11.81
N THR A 242 3.41 -25.65 -12.76
CA THR A 242 4.39 -26.73 -12.97
C THR A 242 5.47 -26.39 -13.98
N ASP A 243 5.11 -25.67 -15.05
CA ASP A 243 6.01 -25.40 -16.19
C ASP A 243 6.13 -23.92 -16.54
N MET A 244 5.40 -23.04 -15.84
CA MET A 244 5.39 -21.59 -16.04
C MET A 244 4.98 -21.13 -17.45
N THR A 245 4.37 -22.00 -18.25
CA THR A 245 3.84 -21.63 -19.57
C THR A 245 2.50 -20.92 -19.44
N PRO A 246 2.18 -19.95 -20.32
CA PRO A 246 0.89 -19.28 -20.33
C PRO A 246 -0.27 -20.27 -20.51
N VAL A 247 -1.29 -20.16 -19.65
CA VAL A 247 -2.51 -20.96 -19.77
C VAL A 247 -3.45 -20.36 -20.81
N LEU A 248 -4.42 -21.16 -21.25
CA LEU A 248 -5.45 -20.70 -22.17
C LEU A 248 -6.31 -19.59 -21.52
N ALA A 249 -6.53 -18.49 -22.25
CA ALA A 249 -7.39 -17.38 -21.83
C ALA A 249 -8.89 -17.72 -22.00
N ASP A 250 -9.33 -18.83 -21.43
CA ASP A 250 -10.69 -19.39 -21.57
C ASP A 250 -11.60 -19.16 -20.34
N GLY A 251 -11.05 -18.63 -19.25
CA GLY A 251 -11.74 -18.42 -17.98
C GLY A 251 -12.08 -19.70 -17.21
N LYS A 252 -11.47 -20.84 -17.60
CA LYS A 252 -11.64 -22.16 -16.98
C LYS A 252 -10.32 -22.79 -16.56
N THR A 253 -9.27 -22.59 -17.34
CA THR A 253 -7.95 -23.14 -17.09
C THR A 253 -7.31 -22.42 -15.90
N MET A 254 -6.90 -23.18 -14.89
CA MET A 254 -6.30 -22.64 -13.67
C MET A 254 -4.80 -22.43 -13.86
N GLY A 255 -4.28 -21.34 -13.29
CA GLY A 255 -2.87 -21.01 -13.25
C GLY A 255 -2.56 -19.93 -12.20
N GLU A 256 -1.30 -19.56 -12.08
CA GLU A 256 -0.80 -18.51 -11.21
C GLU A 256 -0.66 -17.18 -11.95
N ILE A 257 -1.05 -16.08 -11.32
CA ILE A 257 -0.95 -14.75 -11.89
C ILE A 257 0.48 -14.23 -11.72
N VAL A 258 1.14 -13.84 -12.82
CA VAL A 258 2.54 -13.37 -12.83
C VAL A 258 2.70 -11.98 -13.46
N PHE A 259 3.74 -11.26 -13.01
CA PHE A 259 4.15 -9.93 -13.49
C PHE A 259 5.62 -9.98 -13.94
N ARG A 260 6.01 -9.19 -14.95
CA ARG A 260 7.35 -9.28 -15.55
C ARG A 260 8.42 -8.47 -14.81
N ALA A 261 9.57 -9.10 -14.48
CA ALA A 261 10.92 -8.85 -15.06
C ALA A 261 12.08 -9.46 -14.24
N ILE A 262 11.96 -9.55 -12.91
CA ILE A 262 12.91 -10.27 -12.05
C ILE A 262 12.09 -11.34 -11.34
N LEU A 263 12.51 -12.62 -11.43
CA LEU A 263 11.77 -13.69 -10.77
C LEU A 263 11.81 -13.47 -9.26
N GLU A 264 13.01 -13.27 -8.72
CA GLU A 264 13.21 -12.96 -7.29
C GLU A 264 14.49 -12.12 -7.08
N ILE A 265 14.47 -11.21 -6.09
CA ILE A 265 15.63 -10.42 -5.68
C ILE A 265 15.71 -10.31 -4.16
N SER A 266 16.91 -10.44 -3.61
CA SER A 266 17.18 -10.14 -2.20
C SER A 266 18.48 -9.37 -2.07
N VAL A 267 18.43 -8.25 -1.34
CA VAL A 267 19.59 -7.41 -1.08
C VAL A 267 20.07 -7.64 0.36
N VAL A 268 21.38 -7.81 0.52
CA VAL A 268 22.04 -7.97 1.82
C VAL A 268 23.25 -7.04 1.91
N ALA A 269 23.66 -6.72 3.14
CA ALA A 269 24.87 -5.96 3.39
C ALA A 269 26.11 -6.83 3.13
N ARG A 270 27.08 -6.26 2.43
CA ARG A 270 28.42 -6.81 2.19
C ARG A 270 29.47 -5.88 2.81
N PRO A 271 30.52 -6.38 3.47
CA PRO A 271 31.61 -5.53 3.97
C PRO A 271 32.20 -4.62 2.87
N ASP A 272 32.53 -3.39 3.21
CA ASP A 272 33.09 -2.39 2.29
C ASP A 272 34.19 -1.59 3.01
N GLU A 273 35.38 -1.47 2.41
CA GLU A 273 36.53 -0.81 3.05
C GLU A 273 36.33 0.70 3.26
N GLN A 274 35.46 1.33 2.49
CA GLN A 274 35.20 2.77 2.55
C GLN A 274 33.97 3.10 3.41
N TRP A 275 32.92 2.28 3.32
CA TRP A 275 31.61 2.58 3.92
C TRP A 275 31.22 1.64 5.07
N GLY A 276 32.10 0.69 5.44
CA GLY A 276 31.82 -0.37 6.40
C GLY A 276 30.98 -1.48 5.79
N GLU A 277 29.82 -1.13 5.21
CA GLU A 277 28.95 -2.03 4.47
C GLU A 277 28.42 -1.38 3.18
N SER A 278 28.15 -2.20 2.17
CA SER A 278 27.53 -1.80 0.90
C SER A 278 26.41 -2.77 0.50
N PRO A 279 25.38 -2.31 -0.24
CA PRO A 279 24.32 -3.19 -0.70
C PRO A 279 24.83 -4.16 -1.77
N CYS A 280 24.50 -5.44 -1.62
CA CYS A 280 24.79 -6.52 -2.57
C CYS A 280 23.48 -7.21 -2.94
N ALA A 281 23.15 -7.26 -4.23
CA ALA A 281 21.91 -7.85 -4.72
C ALA A 281 22.16 -9.28 -5.21
N PHE A 282 21.33 -10.22 -4.75
CA PHE A 282 21.19 -11.56 -5.32
C PHE A 282 19.92 -11.57 -6.15
N VAL A 283 20.00 -12.07 -7.39
CA VAL A 283 18.93 -12.00 -8.38
C VAL A 283 18.75 -13.38 -9.01
N THR A 284 17.52 -13.87 -9.02
CA THR A 284 17.13 -15.01 -9.85
C THR A 284 16.44 -14.46 -11.09
N LEU A 285 16.96 -14.79 -12.26
CA LEU A 285 16.33 -14.47 -13.54
C LEU A 285 15.19 -15.44 -13.81
N ASN A 286 14.21 -14.98 -14.58
CA ASN A 286 13.19 -15.88 -15.10
C ASN A 286 13.86 -16.89 -16.06
N PRO A 287 13.57 -18.21 -15.96
CA PRO A 287 14.13 -19.25 -16.83
C PRO A 287 14.01 -18.98 -18.34
N ASP A 288 13.01 -18.21 -18.76
CA ASP A 288 12.76 -17.87 -20.17
C ASP A 288 13.57 -16.65 -20.68
N VAL A 289 14.33 -16.00 -19.78
CA VAL A 289 15.32 -14.98 -20.17
C VAL A 289 16.52 -15.71 -20.74
N LYS A 290 16.59 -15.79 -22.08
CA LYS A 290 17.76 -16.30 -22.81
C LYS A 290 19.01 -15.61 -22.28
N GLU A 291 20.06 -16.39 -22.00
CA GLU A 291 21.35 -15.94 -21.47
C GLU A 291 21.88 -14.69 -22.20
N THR A 292 21.53 -13.51 -21.69
CA THR A 292 22.26 -12.27 -21.95
C THR A 292 23.51 -12.27 -21.09
N ASP A 293 24.57 -11.61 -21.57
CA ASP A 293 25.80 -11.43 -20.81
C ASP A 293 25.49 -10.96 -19.37
N PRO A 294 25.79 -11.78 -18.34
CA PRO A 294 25.49 -11.45 -16.96
C PRO A 294 26.14 -10.15 -16.50
N GLN A 295 27.28 -9.76 -17.10
CA GLN A 295 27.92 -8.49 -16.79
C GLN A 295 27.10 -7.31 -17.32
N GLN A 296 26.69 -7.36 -18.57
CA GLN A 296 25.83 -6.34 -19.17
C GLN A 296 24.49 -6.21 -18.42
N LEU A 297 23.90 -7.33 -18.02
CA LEU A 297 22.64 -7.32 -17.28
C LEU A 297 22.80 -6.78 -15.84
N ALA A 298 23.90 -7.12 -15.16
CA ALA A 298 24.24 -6.51 -13.87
C ALA A 298 24.43 -4.99 -14.01
N GLU A 299 25.11 -4.54 -15.06
CA GLU A 299 25.25 -3.12 -15.38
C GLU A 299 23.93 -2.45 -15.67
N ASP A 300 23.03 -3.08 -16.42
CA ASP A 300 21.69 -2.56 -16.71
C ASP A 300 20.84 -2.47 -15.43
N ILE A 301 20.90 -3.47 -14.55
CA ILE A 301 20.25 -3.45 -13.23
C ILE A 301 20.81 -2.31 -12.37
N MET A 302 22.14 -2.15 -12.33
CA MET A 302 22.79 -1.08 -11.60
C MET A 302 22.48 0.31 -12.19
N LYS A 303 22.46 0.44 -13.52
CA LYS A 303 22.12 1.68 -14.25
C LYS A 303 20.66 2.06 -14.03
N PHE A 304 19.75 1.09 -14.11
CA PHE A 304 18.35 1.27 -13.78
C PHE A 304 18.22 1.71 -12.32
N SER A 305 18.91 1.03 -11.39
CA SER A 305 18.91 1.39 -9.97
C SER A 305 19.41 2.82 -9.76
N ARG A 306 20.53 3.21 -10.37
CA ARG A 306 21.06 4.60 -10.31
C ARG A 306 20.08 5.65 -10.83
N SER A 307 19.22 5.29 -11.78
CA SER A 307 18.18 6.18 -12.29
C SER A 307 16.97 6.32 -11.36
N LYS A 308 16.85 5.46 -10.35
CA LYS A 308 15.68 5.35 -9.46
C LYS A 308 15.97 5.53 -7.98
N MET A 309 17.23 5.47 -7.55
CA MET A 309 17.62 5.62 -6.15
C MET A 309 18.97 6.33 -5.99
N PRO A 310 19.22 6.97 -4.83
CA PRO A 310 20.50 7.61 -4.54
C PRO A 310 21.68 6.65 -4.67
N LYS A 311 22.83 7.17 -5.11
CA LYS A 311 24.03 6.38 -5.46
C LYS A 311 24.49 5.40 -4.37
N TYR A 312 24.25 5.71 -3.09
CA TYR A 312 24.63 4.88 -1.95
C TYR A 312 23.67 3.72 -1.64
N TRP A 313 22.46 3.69 -2.23
CA TRP A 313 21.50 2.58 -2.13
C TRP A 313 21.59 1.60 -3.29
N VAL A 314 22.24 2.01 -4.38
CA VAL A 314 22.46 1.15 -5.54
C VAL A 314 23.37 0.00 -5.14
N PRO A 315 23.00 -1.26 -5.43
CA PRO A 315 23.88 -2.39 -5.18
C PRO A 315 25.18 -2.21 -5.95
N LYS A 316 26.30 -2.30 -5.23
CA LYS A 316 27.63 -2.22 -5.84
C LYS A 316 27.99 -3.51 -6.59
N LEU A 317 27.25 -4.58 -6.33
CA LEU A 317 27.42 -5.86 -6.97
C LEU A 317 26.07 -6.59 -7.08
N VAL A 318 25.87 -7.24 -8.22
CA VAL A 318 24.70 -8.06 -8.53
C VAL A 318 25.19 -9.47 -8.83
N PHE A 319 24.67 -10.46 -8.10
CA PHE A 319 24.94 -11.87 -8.32
C PHE A 319 23.71 -12.58 -8.83
N PHE A 320 23.90 -13.43 -9.83
CA PHE A 320 22.84 -14.27 -10.35
C PHE A 320 22.93 -15.69 -9.80
N GLY A 321 21.81 -16.25 -9.35
CA GLY A 321 21.75 -17.64 -8.88
C GLY A 321 20.55 -17.92 -7.97
N PRO A 322 20.25 -19.21 -7.72
CA PRO A 322 19.09 -19.61 -6.95
C PRO A 322 19.21 -19.23 -5.47
N PHE A 323 18.09 -18.89 -4.85
CA PHE A 323 18.03 -18.58 -3.42
C PHE A 323 18.09 -19.84 -2.55
N PRO A 324 18.81 -19.81 -1.42
CA PRO A 324 18.61 -20.81 -0.39
C PRO A 324 17.24 -20.58 0.25
N MET A 325 16.32 -21.52 0.05
CA MET A 325 14.97 -21.48 0.58
C MET A 325 14.74 -22.55 1.63
N THR A 326 13.84 -22.28 2.58
CA THR A 326 13.27 -23.30 3.46
C THR A 326 12.36 -24.24 2.67
N THR A 327 12.02 -25.39 3.25
CA THR A 327 10.98 -26.31 2.72
C THR A 327 9.60 -25.66 2.55
N THR A 328 9.39 -24.47 3.12
CA THR A 328 8.18 -23.64 3.02
C THR A 328 8.33 -22.47 2.05
N GLY A 329 9.39 -22.42 1.23
CA GLY A 329 9.60 -21.39 0.21
C GLY A 329 10.04 -20.01 0.73
N LYS A 330 10.56 -19.92 1.97
CA LYS A 330 11.08 -18.66 2.51
C LYS A 330 12.58 -18.51 2.27
N ILE A 331 13.01 -17.35 1.76
CA ILE A 331 14.43 -17.03 1.55
C ILE A 331 15.18 -16.97 2.89
N GLN A 332 16.26 -17.75 2.99
CA GLN A 332 17.15 -17.79 4.15
C GLN A 332 18.19 -16.66 4.08
N LYS A 333 17.79 -15.44 4.43
CA LYS A 333 18.64 -14.23 4.33
C LYS A 333 19.97 -14.29 5.11
N HIS A 334 20.08 -15.14 6.14
CA HIS A 334 21.33 -15.29 6.90
C HIS A 334 22.42 -15.96 6.05
N LEU A 335 22.07 -16.99 5.26
CA LEU A 335 23.01 -17.64 4.32
C LEU A 335 23.46 -16.69 3.21
N LEU A 336 22.57 -15.80 2.75
CA LEU A 336 22.95 -14.76 1.78
C LEU A 336 23.95 -13.75 2.38
N ARG A 337 23.77 -13.39 3.66
CA ARG A 337 24.72 -12.51 4.38
C ARG A 337 26.07 -13.20 4.60
N GLU A 338 26.07 -14.50 4.90
CA GLU A 338 27.31 -15.29 5.01
C GLU A 338 28.05 -15.34 3.67
N LYS A 339 27.36 -15.69 2.57
CA LYS A 339 27.92 -15.63 1.21
C LYS A 339 28.47 -14.25 0.87
N ALA A 340 27.75 -13.17 1.22
CA ALA A 340 28.23 -11.80 1.00
C ALA A 340 29.49 -11.48 1.81
N LYS A 341 29.64 -12.00 3.03
CA LYS A 341 30.85 -11.85 3.85
C LYS A 341 32.03 -12.66 3.30
N GLU A 342 31.79 -13.88 2.83
CA GLU A 342 32.81 -14.75 2.23
C GLU A 342 33.43 -14.14 0.95
N MET A 343 32.66 -13.35 0.21
CA MET A 343 33.16 -12.59 -0.95
C MET A 343 34.19 -11.51 -0.58
N GLY A 344 34.45 -11.28 0.72
CA GLY A 344 35.38 -10.28 1.22
C GLY A 344 34.90 -8.85 1.02
N PRO A 345 35.61 -7.86 1.61
CA PRO A 345 35.21 -6.48 1.51
C PRO A 345 35.38 -5.93 0.09
N MET A 346 34.46 -5.07 -0.33
CA MET A 346 34.65 -4.29 -1.55
C MET A 346 35.85 -3.35 -1.36
N LYS A 347 36.84 -3.47 -2.25
CA LYS A 347 38.01 -2.60 -2.27
C LYS A 347 37.61 -1.18 -2.62
N LYS A 348 38.36 -0.19 -2.11
CA LYS A 348 38.20 1.22 -2.51
C LYS A 348 38.21 1.34 -4.04
N SER A 349 37.09 1.79 -4.60
CA SER A 349 36.93 2.16 -6.01
C SER A 349 37.49 3.54 -6.30
#